data_AF-A0A7W6BZK0-F1
#
_entry.id   AF-A0A7W6BZK0-F1
#
_cell.length_a   1.000
_cell.length_b   1.000
_cell.length_c   1.000
_cell.angle_alpha   90.00
_cell.angle_beta   90.00
_cell.angle_gamma   90.00
#
_symmetry.space_group_name_H-M   'P 1'
#
loop_
_entity.id
_entity.type
_entity.pdbx_description
1 polymer ?
#
loop_
_entity_poly.entity_id
_entity_poly.type
_entity_poly.pdbx_seq_one_letter_code
_entity_poly.pdbx_strand_id
1 'polypeptide(L)'
;MILALILAAATPAPDCRNAMTQADMNICAGQQREAADKALNATWKRASDIARSRSRADFNLLLDAQRKWLAYRDAQCVAENGRRGPDSGSMWPMQQSACITGLTQERTKRLRIYIDAPR
;
A
#
# COMPACT_ATOMS: atom_id res chain seq x y z
N MET A 1 -18.09 -10.39 -39.50
CA MET A 1 -17.74 -9.50 -38.37
C MET A 1 -16.27 -9.70 -38.07
N ILE A 2 -15.40 -8.76 -38.46
CA ILE A 2 -13.96 -8.83 -38.19
C ILE A 2 -13.75 -8.25 -36.79
N LEU A 3 -13.29 -9.08 -35.86
CA LEU A 3 -12.92 -8.67 -34.51
C LEU A 3 -11.55 -7.99 -34.58
N ALA A 4 -11.53 -6.66 -34.58
CA ALA A 4 -10.30 -5.89 -34.51
C ALA A 4 -9.70 -6.02 -33.10
N LEU A 5 -8.58 -6.75 -32.98
CA LEU A 5 -7.76 -6.78 -31.78
C LEU A 5 -7.07 -5.41 -31.67
N ILE A 6 -7.56 -4.56 -30.76
CA ILE A 6 -6.89 -3.30 -30.43
C ILE A 6 -5.69 -3.67 -29.55
N LEU A 7 -4.48 -3.62 -30.12
CA LEU A 7 -3.25 -3.63 -29.32
C LEU A 7 -3.23 -2.36 -28.47
N ALA A 8 -3.45 -2.49 -27.16
CA ALA A 8 -3.21 -1.40 -26.23
C ALA A 8 -1.70 -1.11 -26.21
N ALA A 9 -1.29 0.01 -26.81
CA ALA A 9 0.08 0.50 -26.68
C ALA A 9 0.33 0.80 -25.19
N ALA A 10 1.28 0.09 -24.58
CA ALA A 10 1.74 0.41 -23.23
C ALA A 10 2.46 1.77 -23.29
N THR A 11 1.87 2.78 -22.67
CA THR A 11 2.56 4.06 -22.49
C THR A 11 3.78 3.84 -21.59
N PRO A 12 4.95 4.41 -21.94
CA PRO A 12 6.13 4.33 -21.10
C PRO A 12 5.82 4.92 -19.71
N ALA A 13 6.35 4.30 -18.66
CA ALA A 13 6.18 4.81 -17.31
C ALA A 13 6.79 6.22 -17.20
N PRO A 14 6.15 7.15 -16.45
CA PRO A 14 6.63 8.52 -16.33
C PRO A 14 7.94 8.61 -15.54
N ASP A 15 8.75 9.65 -15.81
CA ASP A 15 9.88 10.02 -14.93
C ASP A 15 9.34 10.64 -13.64
N CYS A 16 9.23 9.83 -12.59
CA CYS A 16 8.68 10.28 -11.32
C CYS A 16 9.49 11.33 -10.57
N ARG A 17 10.70 11.66 -11.04
CA ARG A 17 11.46 12.80 -10.52
C ARG A 17 11.00 14.13 -11.13
N ASN A 18 10.37 14.10 -12.29
CA ASN A 18 9.96 15.27 -13.08
C ASN A 18 8.52 15.14 -13.59
N ALA A 19 7.65 14.45 -12.86
CA ALA A 19 6.24 14.29 -13.23
C ALA A 19 5.51 15.65 -13.17
N MET A 20 5.06 16.15 -14.32
CA MET A 20 4.42 17.48 -14.43
C MET A 20 2.90 17.40 -14.58
N THR A 21 2.37 16.34 -15.20
CA THR A 21 0.92 16.17 -15.35
C THR A 21 0.33 15.48 -14.12
N GLN A 22 -0.92 15.78 -13.80
CA GLN A 22 -1.59 15.08 -12.70
C GLN A 22 -1.69 13.57 -12.95
N ALA A 23 -1.80 13.15 -14.22
CA ALA A 23 -1.81 11.74 -14.60
C ALA A 23 -0.48 11.07 -14.23
N ASP A 24 0.65 11.69 -14.57
CA ASP A 24 1.98 11.17 -14.22
C ASP A 24 2.19 11.14 -12.71
N MET A 25 1.80 12.20 -12.00
CA MET A 25 1.86 12.26 -10.54
C MET A 25 1.03 11.14 -9.88
N ASN A 26 -0.16 10.87 -10.40
CA ASN A 26 -1.02 9.78 -9.94
C ASN A 26 -0.36 8.41 -10.15
N ILE A 27 0.25 8.19 -11.32
CA ILE A 27 0.99 6.94 -11.62
C ILE A 27 2.17 6.79 -10.65
N CYS A 28 2.96 7.84 -10.47
CA CYS A 28 4.11 7.83 -9.58
C CYS A 28 3.74 7.57 -8.11
N ALA A 29 2.66 8.17 -7.62
CA ALA A 29 2.14 7.88 -6.28
C ALA A 29 1.67 6.42 -6.14
N GLY A 30 1.07 5.86 -7.19
CA GLY A 30 0.73 4.44 -7.27
C GLY A 30 1.95 3.52 -7.17
N GLN A 31 3.02 3.83 -7.90
CA GLN A 31 4.28 3.08 -7.84
C GLN A 31 4.94 3.13 -6.45
N GLN A 32 4.91 4.29 -5.79
CA GLN A 32 5.41 4.44 -4.42
C GLN A 32 4.59 3.60 -3.43
N ARG A 33 3.27 3.59 -3.57
CA ARG A 33 2.37 2.74 -2.78
C ARG A 33 2.69 1.27 -2.95
N GLU A 34 2.89 0.81 -4.19
CA GLU A 34 3.29 -0.58 -4.47
C GLU A 34 4.64 -0.94 -3.90
N ALA A 35 5.63 -0.04 -3.97
CA ALA A 35 6.94 -0.26 -3.37
C ALA A 35 6.85 -0.38 -1.83
N ALA A 36 6.03 0.46 -1.18
CA ALA A 36 5.78 0.38 0.25
C ALA A 36 5.08 -0.93 0.64
N ASP A 37 4.08 -1.37 -0.15
CA ASP A 37 3.37 -2.63 0.08
C ASP A 37 4.30 -3.85 -0.06
N LYS A 38 5.18 -3.85 -1.07
CA LYS A 38 6.23 -4.89 -1.21
C LYS A 38 7.13 -4.95 0.02
N ALA A 39 7.57 -3.81 0.54
CA ALA A 39 8.40 -3.74 1.75
C ALA A 39 7.66 -4.23 3.00
N LEU A 40 6.38 -3.88 3.13
CA LEU A 40 5.52 -4.36 4.21
C LEU A 40 5.38 -5.89 4.14
N ASN A 41 5.03 -6.44 2.98
CA ASN A 41 4.82 -7.88 2.82
C ASN A 41 6.10 -8.71 3.08
N ALA A 42 7.25 -8.21 2.64
CA ALA A 42 8.54 -8.84 2.98
C ALA A 42 8.81 -8.85 4.49
N THR A 43 8.49 -7.74 5.18
CA THR A 43 8.65 -7.62 6.63
C THR A 43 7.63 -8.47 7.38
N TRP A 44 6.38 -8.50 6.91
CA TRP A 44 5.30 -9.33 7.42
C TRP A 44 5.67 -10.81 7.39
N LYS A 45 6.24 -11.31 6.28
CA LYS A 45 6.69 -12.69 6.17
C LYS A 45 7.60 -13.06 7.33
N ARG A 46 8.67 -12.28 7.55
CA ARG A 46 9.64 -12.48 8.65
C ARG A 46 8.98 -12.43 10.02
N ALA A 47 8.18 -11.40 10.30
CA ALA A 47 7.48 -11.26 11.57
C ALA A 47 6.53 -12.43 11.83
N SER A 48 5.82 -12.90 10.80
CA SER A 48 4.88 -14.01 10.89
C SER A 48 5.57 -15.36 11.09
N ASP A 49 6.77 -15.54 10.53
CA ASP A 49 7.58 -16.75 10.70
C ASP A 49 8.13 -16.83 12.13
N ILE A 50 8.62 -15.71 12.69
CA ILE A 50 9.01 -15.59 14.11
C ILE A 50 7.82 -15.84 15.04
N ALA A 51 6.65 -15.28 14.74
CA ALA A 51 5.46 -15.52 15.55
C ALA A 51 5.07 -17.00 15.54
N ARG A 52 5.13 -17.66 14.37
CA ARG A 52 4.85 -19.10 14.23
C ARG A 52 5.85 -19.97 14.98
N SER A 53 7.13 -19.62 14.99
CA SER A 53 8.15 -20.39 15.72
C SER A 53 7.98 -20.31 17.24
N ARG A 54 7.32 -19.25 17.74
CA ARG A 54 6.94 -19.11 19.15
C ARG A 54 5.73 -19.97 19.49
N SER A 55 4.61 -19.76 18.80
CA SER A 55 3.41 -20.60 18.93
C SER A 55 2.37 -20.31 17.85
N ARG A 56 1.41 -21.22 17.66
CA ARG A 56 0.23 -20.95 16.82
C ARG A 56 -0.61 -19.79 17.36
N ALA A 57 -0.68 -19.63 18.68
CA ALA A 57 -1.42 -18.54 19.33
C ALA A 57 -0.80 -17.18 19.03
N ASP A 58 0.53 -17.04 19.12
CA ASP A 58 1.25 -15.81 18.80
C ASP A 58 1.08 -15.39 17.34
N PHE A 59 1.16 -16.35 16.42
CA PHE A 59 0.87 -16.08 15.00
C PHE A 59 -0.56 -15.55 14.81
N ASN A 60 -1.55 -16.19 15.44
CA ASN A 60 -2.95 -15.76 15.31
C ASN A 60 -3.17 -14.35 15.86
N LEU A 61 -2.55 -14.00 17.00
CA LEU A 61 -2.61 -12.64 17.57
C LEU A 61 -1.98 -11.61 16.62
N LEU A 62 -0.81 -11.91 16.06
CA LEU A 62 -0.14 -11.01 15.13
C LEU A 62 -0.93 -10.84 13.82
N LEU A 63 -1.52 -11.93 13.30
CA LEU A 63 -2.37 -11.92 12.11
C LEU A 63 -3.64 -11.08 12.31
N ASP A 64 -4.29 -11.25 13.46
CA ASP A 64 -5.46 -10.44 13.81
C ASP A 64 -5.11 -8.94 13.89
N ALA A 65 -4.01 -8.59 14.55
CA ALA A 65 -3.53 -7.22 14.61
C ALA A 65 -3.23 -6.64 13.21
N GLN A 66 -2.64 -7.43 12.30
CA GLN A 66 -2.38 -7.01 10.93
C GLN A 66 -3.66 -6.75 10.13
N ARG A 67 -4.68 -7.61 10.27
CA ARG A 67 -5.98 -7.44 9.61
C ARG A 67 -6.73 -6.21 10.11
N LYS A 68 -6.74 -5.99 11.42
CA LYS A 68 -7.32 -4.78 12.03
C LYS A 68 -6.58 -3.52 11.57
N TRP A 69 -5.26 -3.57 11.45
CA TRP A 69 -4.48 -2.46 10.89
C TRP A 69 -4.84 -2.16 9.44
N LEU A 70 -5.06 -3.16 8.59
CA LEU A 70 -5.51 -2.94 7.20
C LEU A 70 -6.85 -2.18 7.16
N ALA A 71 -7.81 -2.61 7.98
CA ALA A 71 -9.10 -1.92 8.09
C ALA A 71 -8.94 -0.47 8.59
N TYR A 72 -8.08 -0.25 9.59
CA TYR A 72 -7.73 1.09 10.06
C TYR A 72 -7.12 1.94 8.95
N ARG A 73 -6.12 1.43 8.22
CA ARG A 73 -5.45 2.15 7.13
C ARG A 73 -6.44 2.63 6.09
N ASP A 74 -7.31 1.74 5.65
CA ASP A 74 -8.27 2.05 4.60
C ASP A 74 -9.32 3.06 5.09
N ALA A 75 -9.81 2.91 6.33
CA ALA A 75 -10.74 3.84 6.96
C ALA A 75 -10.11 5.23 7.20
N GLN A 76 -8.86 5.27 7.68
CA GLN A 76 -8.11 6.49 7.95
C GLN A 76 -7.90 7.29 6.65
N CYS A 77 -7.45 6.63 5.58
CA CYS A 77 -7.25 7.33 4.31
C CYS A 77 -8.57 7.83 3.70
N VAL A 78 -9.69 7.14 3.92
CA VAL A 78 -11.02 7.65 3.55
C VAL A 78 -11.44 8.84 4.41
N ALA A 79 -11.11 8.84 5.71
CA ALA A 79 -11.38 9.98 6.59
C ALA A 79 -10.57 11.23 6.19
N GLU A 80 -9.32 11.04 5.75
CA GLU A 80 -8.44 12.14 5.29
C GLU A 80 -8.84 12.68 3.91
N ASN A 81 -9.14 11.79 2.95
CA ASN A 81 -9.32 12.19 1.55
C ASN A 81 -10.79 12.26 1.09
N GLY A 82 -11.73 11.84 1.95
CA GLY A 82 -13.11 11.60 1.57
C GLY A 82 -13.29 10.37 0.67
N ARG A 83 -14.54 9.91 0.55
CA ARG A 83 -14.89 8.83 -0.38
C ARG A 83 -14.76 9.33 -1.82
N ARG A 84 -14.15 8.51 -2.68
CA ARG A 84 -14.11 8.80 -4.12
C ARG A 84 -15.53 8.87 -4.68
N GLY A 85 -15.83 9.93 -5.40
CA GLY A 85 -17.12 10.16 -6.06
C GLY A 85 -16.95 10.96 -7.36
N PRO A 86 -18.07 11.28 -8.03
CA PRO A 86 -18.07 12.06 -9.27
C PRO A 86 -17.39 13.42 -9.13
N ASP A 87 -17.50 14.03 -7.95
CA ASP A 87 -16.95 15.36 -7.65
C ASP A 87 -15.51 15.33 -7.11
N SER A 88 -14.88 14.14 -7.06
CA SER A 88 -13.49 14.01 -6.64
C SER A 88 -12.55 14.61 -7.68
N GLY A 89 -11.67 15.53 -7.26
CA GLY A 89 -10.64 16.11 -8.11
C GLY A 89 -9.64 15.07 -8.64
N SER A 90 -8.94 15.42 -9.72
CA SER A 90 -7.95 14.57 -10.39
C SER A 90 -6.76 14.17 -9.50
N MET A 91 -6.53 14.88 -8.40
CA MET A 91 -5.54 14.59 -7.37
C MET A 91 -5.96 13.50 -6.37
N TRP A 92 -7.24 13.14 -6.29
CA TRP A 92 -7.74 12.14 -5.33
C TRP A 92 -6.92 10.83 -5.31
N PRO A 93 -6.62 10.16 -6.44
CA PRO A 93 -5.84 8.91 -6.41
C PRO A 93 -4.39 9.11 -5.95
N MET A 94 -3.78 10.26 -6.19
CA MET A 94 -2.45 10.60 -5.66
C MET A 94 -2.49 10.73 -4.14
N GLN A 95 -3.44 11.51 -3.61
CA GLN A 95 -3.59 11.72 -2.16
C GLN A 95 -3.89 10.41 -1.42
N GLN A 96 -4.80 9.60 -1.97
CA GLN A 96 -5.11 8.28 -1.41
C GLN A 96 -3.88 7.37 -1.40
N SER A 97 -3.09 7.37 -2.48
CA SER A 97 -1.87 6.56 -2.56
C SER A 97 -0.80 7.04 -1.58
N ALA A 98 -0.66 8.35 -1.40
CA ALA A 98 0.26 8.93 -0.44
C ALA A 98 -0.10 8.55 1.01
N CYS A 99 -1.37 8.66 1.40
CA CYS A 99 -1.81 8.24 2.74
C CYS A 99 -1.53 6.74 2.99
N ILE A 100 -1.92 5.88 2.06
CA ILE A 100 -1.68 4.43 2.16
C ILE A 100 -0.18 4.15 2.29
N THR A 101 0.65 4.85 1.51
CA THR A 101 2.12 4.73 1.56
C THR A 101 2.66 5.08 2.94
N GLY A 102 2.28 6.23 3.51
CA GLY A 102 2.73 6.68 4.83
C GLY A 102 2.40 5.66 5.94
N LEU A 103 1.14 5.28 6.06
CA LEU A 103 0.70 4.30 7.07
C LEU A 103 1.34 2.92 6.87
N THR A 104 1.61 2.52 5.63
CA THR A 104 2.28 1.25 5.30
C THR A 104 3.75 1.27 5.73
N GLN A 105 4.44 2.39 5.54
CA GLN A 105 5.81 2.58 6.03
C GLN A 105 5.88 2.54 7.56
N GLU A 106 4.93 3.18 8.26
CA GLU A 106 4.83 3.14 9.72
C GLU A 106 4.60 1.72 10.24
N ARG A 107 3.67 0.98 9.62
CA ARG A 107 3.43 -0.41 9.97
C ARG A 107 4.66 -1.28 9.75
N THR A 108 5.37 -1.05 8.65
CA THR A 108 6.62 -1.73 8.37
C THR A 108 7.66 -1.49 9.47
N LYS A 109 7.81 -0.24 9.95
CA LYS A 109 8.66 0.08 11.11
C LYS A 109 8.19 -0.66 12.38
N ARG A 110 6.88 -0.67 12.65
CA ARG A 110 6.32 -1.40 13.81
C ARG A 110 6.60 -2.90 13.76
N LEU A 111 6.53 -3.52 12.58
CA LEU A 111 6.85 -4.93 12.40
C LEU A 111 8.35 -5.21 12.56
N ARG A 112 9.24 -4.30 12.15
CA ARG A 112 10.69 -4.42 12.43
C ARG A 112 10.97 -4.39 13.93
N ILE A 113 10.35 -3.47 14.66
CA ILE A 113 10.44 -3.45 16.13
C ILE A 113 9.94 -4.76 16.74
N TYR A 114 8.84 -5.33 16.23
CA TYR A 114 8.34 -6.64 16.69
C TYR A 114 9.34 -7.78 16.45
N ILE A 115 10.05 -7.75 15.31
CA ILE A 115 11.09 -8.72 14.96
C ILE A 115 12.28 -8.62 15.91
N ASP A 116 12.73 -7.40 16.20
CA ASP A 116 13.94 -7.13 16.98
C ASP A 116 13.69 -7.18 18.50
N ALA A 117 12.43 -7.15 18.94
CA ALA A 117 12.08 -7.16 20.36
C ALA A 117 12.44 -8.52 21.01
N PRO A 118 13.27 -8.53 22.08
CA PRO A 118 13.49 -9.72 22.87
C PRO A 118 12.17 -10.11 23.53
N ARG A 119 11.84 -11.40 23.44
CA ARG A 119 10.67 -11.99 24.08
C ARG A 119 11.05 -13.31 24.70
#